data_AF-A0A3D4QPK9-F1
#
_entry.id   AF-A0A3D4QPK9-F1
#
_cell.length_a   1.000
_cell.length_b   1.000
_cell.length_c   1.000
_cell.angle_alpha   90.00
_cell.angle_beta   90.00
_cell.angle_gamma   90.00
#
_symmetry.space_group_name_H-M   'P 1'
#
loop_
_entity.id
_entity.type
_entity.pdbx_description
1 polymer ?
#
loop_
_entity_poly.entity_id
_entity_poly.type
_entity_poly.pdbx_seq_one_letter_code
_entity_poly.pdbx_strand_id
1 'polypeptide(L)'
;YYAKVSILNNLTKFLEKTTDGILSYRRDKNKLNYYIRDFLLFFGSQNHITIDIETYFPPLNFQEKSERMIEILKYLHEEPKTREQIAQHFGISERALSDDLSELQNGSYSFLGYNMKINLIRGDNTYDSTIHPVFLPLNLSEVYALTIGLKLTGKGTAFEDVFNYVSNCIYDQLSTYGQKRIYEKAKATDVHFSDHHKKAYRYEEDILNANLKQKRSQMFAYYLKSGALCEIEYDTAEGIRMVTGRVDLAKDNKNGFFVNRLRVTNHGQVEAEVDLDKVLTIKLVKDRD
;
A
#
# COMPACT_ATOMS: atom_id res chain seq x y z
N TYR A 1 -20.27 17.11 48.81
CA TYR A 1 -21.68 16.98 48.37
C TYR A 1 -22.02 17.94 47.22
N TYR A 2 -21.80 19.26 47.35
CA TYR A 2 -22.09 20.24 46.28
C TYR A 2 -21.39 19.98 44.93
N ALA A 3 -20.10 19.63 44.93
CA ALA A 3 -19.37 19.28 43.70
C ALA A 3 -19.91 18.01 43.02
N LYS A 4 -20.44 17.06 43.81
CA LYS A 4 -20.97 15.77 43.35
C LYS A 4 -22.29 15.95 42.58
N VAL A 5 -23.18 16.80 43.10
CA VAL A 5 -24.47 17.15 42.47
C VAL A 5 -24.27 17.98 41.19
N SER A 6 -23.27 18.87 41.18
CA SER A 6 -22.95 19.71 40.01
C SER A 6 -22.43 18.91 38.80
N ILE A 7 -21.57 17.92 39.03
CA ILE A 7 -21.03 17.05 37.97
C ILE A 7 -22.12 16.14 37.41
N LEU A 8 -22.94 15.54 38.26
CA LEU A 8 -24.06 14.68 37.85
C LEU A 8 -25.05 15.43 36.95
N ASN A 9 -25.40 16.67 37.30
CA ASN A 9 -26.31 17.49 36.51
C ASN A 9 -25.72 17.96 35.17
N ASN A 10 -24.39 17.83 34.98
CA ASN A 10 -23.68 18.28 33.78
C ASN A 10 -22.83 17.16 33.16
N LEU A 11 -23.12 15.89 33.45
CA LEU A 11 -22.25 14.77 33.12
C LEU A 11 -21.97 14.70 31.61
N THR A 12 -23.02 14.78 30.77
CA THR A 12 -22.91 14.79 29.31
C THR A 12 -21.97 15.90 28.82
N LYS A 13 -22.20 17.14 29.28
CA LYS A 13 -21.38 18.30 28.90
C LYS A 13 -19.93 18.19 29.38
N PHE A 14 -19.71 17.56 30.53
CA PHE A 14 -18.37 17.26 31.03
C PHE A 14 -17.68 16.21 30.16
N LEU A 15 -18.37 15.14 29.78
CA LEU A 15 -17.84 14.09 28.91
C LEU A 15 -17.47 14.67 27.53
N GLU A 16 -18.37 15.43 26.90
CA GLU A 16 -18.13 16.11 25.62
C GLU A 16 -16.88 17.01 25.66
N LYS A 17 -16.78 17.90 26.66
CA LYS A 17 -15.60 18.76 26.82
C LYS A 17 -14.31 17.99 27.09
N THR A 18 -14.42 16.85 27.78
CA THR A 18 -13.27 15.99 28.06
C THR A 18 -12.79 15.32 26.76
N THR A 19 -13.74 14.85 25.93
CA THR A 19 -13.47 14.31 24.60
C THR A 19 -12.77 15.36 23.73
N ASP A 20 -13.29 16.59 23.65
CA ASP A 20 -12.65 17.70 22.92
C ASP A 20 -11.20 17.97 23.39
N GLY A 21 -10.99 17.89 24.71
CA GLY A 21 -9.67 18.01 25.33
C GLY A 21 -8.70 16.92 24.88
N ILE A 22 -9.13 15.65 24.86
CA ILE A 22 -8.31 14.53 24.37
C ILE A 22 -8.03 14.68 22.87
N LEU A 23 -9.05 15.02 22.08
CA LEU A 23 -8.94 15.18 20.61
C LEU A 23 -7.96 16.30 20.22
N SER A 24 -7.79 17.32 21.07
CA SER A 24 -6.87 18.44 20.87
C SER A 24 -5.49 18.26 21.53
N TYR A 25 -5.33 17.27 22.41
CA TYR A 25 -4.08 17.02 23.13
C TYR A 25 -2.96 16.57 22.19
N ARG A 26 -1.78 17.18 22.26
CA ARG A 26 -0.70 16.96 21.26
C ARG A 26 0.36 15.93 21.65
N ARG A 27 0.35 15.45 22.89
CA ARG A 27 1.31 14.42 23.36
C ARG A 27 0.67 13.04 23.21
N ASP A 28 1.11 12.08 24.03
CA ASP A 28 0.59 10.71 24.07
C ASP A 28 -0.91 10.68 24.42
N LYS A 29 -1.75 10.81 23.39
CA LYS A 29 -3.21 10.79 23.47
C LYS A 29 -3.72 9.44 23.95
N ASN A 30 -3.07 8.35 23.55
CA ASN A 30 -3.47 7.01 23.96
C ASN A 30 -3.36 6.84 25.46
N LYS A 31 -2.23 7.26 26.02
CA LYS A 31 -2.01 7.23 27.47
C LYS A 31 -2.96 8.15 28.21
N LEU A 32 -3.23 9.36 27.68
CA LEU A 32 -4.22 10.24 28.28
C LEU A 32 -5.63 9.64 28.22
N ASN A 33 -6.04 9.09 27.07
CA ASN A 33 -7.32 8.43 26.87
C ASN A 33 -7.47 7.23 27.80
N TYR A 34 -6.41 6.41 27.93
CA TYR A 34 -6.35 5.29 28.86
C TYR A 34 -6.57 5.75 30.32
N TYR A 35 -5.83 6.77 30.78
CA TYR A 35 -6.00 7.27 32.14
C TYR A 35 -7.37 7.89 32.40
N ILE A 36 -7.95 8.59 31.43
CA ILE A 36 -9.30 9.15 31.55
C ILE A 36 -10.33 8.05 31.59
N ARG A 37 -10.21 7.01 30.74
CA ARG A 37 -11.07 5.81 30.78
C ARG A 37 -11.03 5.15 32.16
N ASP A 38 -9.84 4.83 32.66
CA ASP A 38 -9.65 4.19 33.97
C ASP A 38 -10.24 5.05 35.10
N PHE A 39 -9.97 6.37 35.07
CA PHE A 39 -10.51 7.30 36.06
C PHE A 39 -12.03 7.37 36.03
N LEU A 40 -12.65 7.46 34.85
CA LEU A 40 -14.10 7.59 34.71
C LEU A 40 -14.82 6.30 35.05
N LEU A 41 -14.27 5.13 34.69
CA LEU A 41 -14.82 3.85 35.12
C LEU A 41 -14.75 3.69 36.64
N PHE A 42 -13.63 4.06 37.26
CA PHE A 42 -13.50 4.11 38.71
C PHE A 42 -14.52 5.06 39.33
N PHE A 43 -14.60 6.30 38.84
CA PHE A 43 -15.55 7.30 39.31
C PHE A 43 -17.01 6.84 39.16
N GLY A 44 -17.37 6.23 38.03
CA GLY A 44 -18.69 5.67 37.80
C GLY A 44 -19.04 4.60 38.83
N SER A 45 -18.12 3.67 39.08
CA SER A 45 -18.31 2.59 40.06
C SER A 45 -18.53 3.11 41.49
N GLN A 46 -17.73 4.09 41.93
CA GLN A 46 -17.82 4.68 43.28
C GLN A 46 -19.11 5.49 43.50
N ASN A 47 -19.77 5.89 42.42
CA ASN A 47 -20.93 6.77 42.48
C ASN A 47 -22.21 6.13 41.93
N HIS A 48 -22.16 4.84 41.57
CA HIS A 48 -23.27 4.10 40.95
C HIS A 48 -23.81 4.77 39.68
N ILE A 49 -22.90 5.31 38.86
CA ILE A 49 -23.21 5.95 37.58
C ILE A 49 -22.69 5.05 36.46
N THR A 50 -23.55 4.72 35.50
CA THR A 50 -23.11 4.08 34.26
C THR A 50 -22.61 5.15 33.30
N ILE A 51 -21.33 5.08 32.95
CA ILE A 51 -20.71 5.96 31.95
C ILE A 51 -20.50 5.12 30.69
N ASP A 52 -21.04 5.58 29.57
CA ASP A 52 -20.82 4.95 28.26
C ASP A 52 -19.42 5.30 27.74
N ILE A 53 -18.41 4.61 28.28
CA ILE A 53 -17.01 4.93 28.03
C ILE A 53 -16.62 4.73 26.57
N GLU A 54 -17.25 3.79 25.86
CA GLU A 54 -16.90 3.47 24.49
C GLU A 54 -17.40 4.52 23.50
N THR A 55 -18.57 5.10 23.75
CA THR A 55 -19.08 6.21 22.93
C THR A 55 -18.22 7.47 23.07
N TYR A 56 -17.78 7.81 24.28
CA TYR A 56 -17.08 9.08 24.53
C TYR A 56 -15.55 8.99 24.39
N PHE A 57 -14.97 7.83 24.68
CA PHE A 57 -13.53 7.62 24.77
C PHE A 57 -13.11 6.29 24.13
N PRO A 58 -13.45 6.01 22.85
CA PRO A 58 -13.08 4.75 22.22
C PRO A 58 -11.56 4.51 22.31
N PRO A 59 -11.10 3.25 22.39
CA PRO A 59 -9.69 2.93 22.29
C PRO A 59 -9.13 3.55 21.00
N LEU A 60 -8.04 4.30 21.13
CA LEU A 60 -7.37 4.89 19.99
C LEU A 60 -6.45 3.84 19.38
N ASN A 61 -6.56 3.63 18.07
CA ASN A 61 -5.91 2.53 17.36
C ASN A 61 -4.47 2.79 16.89
N PHE A 62 -3.81 3.87 17.35
CA PHE A 62 -2.44 4.20 16.94
C PHE A 62 -1.70 4.94 18.04
N GLN A 63 -0.44 4.60 18.31
CA GLN A 63 0.38 5.20 19.36
C GLN A 63 1.09 6.48 18.90
N GLU A 64 1.46 6.53 17.61
CA GLU A 64 2.33 7.58 17.07
C GLU A 64 1.85 8.10 15.71
N LYS A 65 2.35 9.28 15.33
CA LYS A 65 2.03 9.88 14.01
C LYS A 65 2.37 8.92 12.86
N SER A 66 3.54 8.28 12.88
CA SER A 66 3.95 7.39 11.79
C SER A 66 3.01 6.20 11.63
N GLU A 67 2.59 5.57 12.74
CA GLU A 67 1.62 4.48 12.71
C GLU A 67 0.28 4.98 12.17
N ARG A 68 -0.20 6.13 12.66
CA ARG A 68 -1.43 6.75 12.15
C ARG A 68 -1.38 7.03 10.64
N MET A 69 -0.28 7.57 10.13
CA MET A 69 -0.12 7.86 8.70
C MET A 69 -0.21 6.59 7.85
N ILE A 70 0.38 5.48 8.32
CA ILE A 70 0.28 4.17 7.68
C ILE A 70 -1.15 3.62 7.74
N GLU A 71 -1.82 3.72 8.89
CA GLU A 71 -3.21 3.27 9.03
C GLU A 71 -4.18 4.10 8.20
N ILE A 72 -3.96 5.42 8.07
CA ILE A 72 -4.72 6.27 7.13
C ILE A 72 -4.59 5.73 5.71
N LEU A 73 -3.37 5.40 5.26
CA LEU A 73 -3.17 4.87 3.91
C LEU A 73 -3.99 3.60 3.67
N LYS A 74 -4.03 2.67 4.63
CA LYS A 74 -4.81 1.44 4.55
C LYS A 74 -6.31 1.69 4.56
N TYR A 75 -6.77 2.59 5.43
CA TYR A 75 -8.19 2.93 5.54
C TYR A 75 -8.75 3.53 4.24
N LEU A 76 -7.89 4.18 3.44
CA LEU A 76 -8.24 4.78 2.16
C LEU A 76 -8.25 3.78 0.97
N HIS A 77 -8.07 2.47 1.21
CA HIS A 77 -8.06 1.43 0.15
C HIS A 77 -9.44 0.99 -0.32
N GLU A 78 -10.45 1.01 0.55
CA GLU A 78 -11.76 0.43 0.25
C GLU A 78 -12.60 1.34 -0.66
N GLU A 79 -12.82 2.57 -0.22
CA GLU A 79 -13.61 3.57 -0.93
C GLU A 79 -13.10 4.97 -0.57
N PRO A 80 -13.33 5.98 -1.44
CA PRO A 80 -12.96 7.35 -1.13
C PRO A 80 -13.65 7.86 0.15
N LYS A 81 -12.88 8.43 1.09
CA LYS A 81 -13.39 8.92 2.38
C LYS A 81 -13.30 10.43 2.50
N THR A 82 -14.30 11.05 3.09
CA THR A 82 -14.26 12.47 3.48
C THR A 82 -13.32 12.68 4.67
N ARG A 83 -12.90 13.93 4.87
CA ARG A 83 -12.09 14.31 6.03
C ARG A 83 -12.77 13.97 7.36
N GLU A 84 -14.08 14.21 7.47
CA GLU A 84 -14.86 13.94 8.67
C GLU A 84 -14.87 12.45 9.02
N GLN A 85 -15.11 11.59 8.03
CA GLN A 85 -15.08 10.13 8.22
C GLN A 85 -13.70 9.64 8.70
N ILE A 86 -12.62 10.19 8.16
CA ILE A 86 -11.26 9.83 8.58
C ILE A 86 -11.02 10.33 10.01
N ALA A 87 -11.37 11.58 10.33
CA ALA A 87 -11.19 12.17 11.66
C ALA A 87 -11.93 11.37 12.73
N GLN A 88 -13.17 10.98 12.44
CA GLN A 88 -14.00 10.14 13.29
C GLN A 88 -13.39 8.75 13.48
N HIS A 89 -12.97 8.08 12.40
CA HIS A 89 -12.36 6.75 12.47
C HIS A 89 -11.11 6.73 13.36
N PHE A 90 -10.26 7.76 13.24
CA PHE A 90 -9.02 7.87 14.00
C PHE A 90 -9.17 8.58 15.34
N GLY A 91 -10.36 9.05 15.73
CA GLY A 91 -10.55 9.80 16.97
C GLY A 91 -9.58 10.98 17.10
N ILE A 92 -9.44 11.77 16.03
CA ILE A 92 -8.61 12.98 16.02
C ILE A 92 -9.41 14.19 15.54
N SER A 93 -8.99 15.38 15.95
CA SER A 93 -9.58 16.60 15.38
C SER A 93 -9.26 16.72 13.88
N GLU A 94 -10.19 17.29 13.12
CA GLU A 94 -9.98 17.60 11.70
C GLU A 94 -8.74 18.46 11.45
N ARG A 95 -8.37 19.32 12.41
CA ARG A 95 -7.17 20.14 12.32
C ARG A 95 -5.91 19.28 12.32
N ALA A 96 -5.79 18.33 13.25
CA ALA A 96 -4.65 17.41 13.29
C ALA A 96 -4.61 16.54 12.04
N LEU A 97 -5.79 16.07 11.59
CA LEU A 97 -5.91 15.33 10.34
C LEU A 97 -5.51 16.17 9.12
N SER A 98 -5.82 17.47 9.10
CA SER A 98 -5.48 18.36 7.99
C SER A 98 -3.98 18.45 7.76
N ASP A 99 -3.18 18.45 8.83
CA ASP A 99 -1.72 18.44 8.73
C ASP A 99 -1.22 17.11 8.14
N ASP A 100 -1.75 15.99 8.65
CA ASP A 100 -1.42 14.64 8.16
C ASP A 100 -1.80 14.46 6.67
N LEU A 101 -3.01 14.85 6.28
CA LEU A 101 -3.48 14.78 4.89
C LEU A 101 -2.69 15.69 3.97
N SER A 102 -2.28 16.88 4.42
CA SER A 102 -1.43 17.79 3.65
C SER A 102 -0.07 17.14 3.36
N GLU A 103 0.54 16.49 4.36
CA GLU A 103 1.82 15.79 4.17
C GLU A 103 1.70 14.60 3.20
N LEU A 104 0.62 13.83 3.29
CA LEU A 104 0.33 12.74 2.36
C LEU A 104 0.00 13.27 0.95
N GLN A 105 -0.73 14.36 0.81
CA GLN A 105 -1.05 14.93 -0.51
C GLN A 105 0.17 15.51 -1.22
N ASN A 106 1.06 16.15 -0.45
CA ASN A 106 2.28 16.75 -0.99
C ASN A 106 3.40 15.73 -1.22
N GLY A 107 3.22 14.49 -0.73
CA GLY A 107 4.26 13.46 -0.81
C GLY A 107 5.47 13.75 0.07
N SER A 108 5.31 14.57 1.12
CA SER A 108 6.40 14.93 2.04
C SER A 108 6.57 13.93 3.18
N TYR A 109 5.56 13.10 3.44
CA TYR A 109 5.70 11.99 4.38
C TYR A 109 6.58 10.90 3.78
N SER A 110 7.63 10.53 4.51
CA SER A 110 8.58 9.48 4.13
C SER A 110 8.63 8.42 5.22
N PHE A 111 8.53 7.15 4.82
CA PHE A 111 8.69 6.01 5.71
C PHE A 111 9.67 5.00 5.09
N LEU A 112 10.70 4.60 5.85
CA LEU A 112 11.83 3.80 5.36
C LEU A 112 12.45 4.32 4.06
N GLY A 113 12.47 5.66 3.90
CA GLY A 113 13.02 6.35 2.74
C GLY A 113 12.09 6.43 1.54
N TYR A 114 10.86 5.90 1.60
CA TYR A 114 9.87 5.98 0.53
C TYR A 114 8.87 7.10 0.79
N ASN A 115 8.77 8.02 -0.17
CA ASN A 115 7.76 9.06 -0.13
C ASN A 115 6.40 8.51 -0.57
N MET A 116 5.38 8.78 0.22
CA MET A 116 4.01 8.29 0.02
C MET A 116 3.10 9.45 -0.36
N LYS A 117 2.31 9.27 -1.42
CA LYS A 117 1.40 10.30 -1.93
C LYS A 117 -0.02 9.78 -2.15
N ILE A 118 -1.00 10.42 -1.53
CA ILE A 118 -2.44 10.13 -1.74
C ILE A 118 -3.07 11.12 -2.72
N ASN A 119 -4.23 10.78 -3.25
CA ASN A 119 -4.98 11.65 -4.14
C ASN A 119 -6.16 12.34 -3.40
N LEU A 120 -6.60 13.45 -3.95
CA LEU A 120 -7.80 14.17 -3.54
C LEU A 120 -8.75 14.28 -4.73
N ILE A 121 -9.94 13.74 -4.56
CA ILE A 121 -11.03 13.88 -5.51
C ILE A 121 -11.72 15.22 -5.23
N ARG A 122 -11.31 16.26 -5.98
CA ARG A 122 -11.71 17.66 -5.71
C ARG A 122 -13.21 17.93 -5.79
N GLY A 123 -13.97 17.13 -6.55
CA GLY A 123 -15.43 17.27 -6.65
C GLY A 123 -16.15 16.83 -5.38
N ASP A 124 -15.74 15.68 -4.85
CA ASP A 124 -16.40 15.05 -3.71
C ASP A 124 -15.71 15.36 -2.37
N ASN A 125 -14.55 16.04 -2.40
CA ASN A 125 -13.67 16.29 -1.26
C ASN A 125 -13.32 15.01 -0.49
N THR A 126 -13.17 13.92 -1.24
CA THR A 126 -12.80 12.61 -0.73
C THR A 126 -11.35 12.27 -1.07
N TYR A 127 -10.77 11.43 -0.23
CA TYR A 127 -9.38 10.99 -0.31
C TYR A 127 -9.38 9.49 -0.58
N ASP A 128 -8.42 9.04 -1.38
CA ASP A 128 -8.20 7.63 -1.70
C ASP A 128 -6.69 7.35 -1.74
N SER A 129 -6.34 6.07 -1.59
CA SER A 129 -4.97 5.61 -1.67
C SER A 129 -4.91 4.25 -2.34
N THR A 130 -3.93 4.08 -3.23
CA THR A 130 -3.58 2.79 -3.82
C THR A 130 -2.26 2.27 -3.25
N ILE A 131 -1.69 2.96 -2.24
CA ILE A 131 -0.41 2.61 -1.63
C ILE A 131 -0.59 1.49 -0.63
N HIS A 132 0.04 0.34 -0.86
CA HIS A 132 0.00 -0.81 0.04
C HIS A 132 1.29 -0.91 0.86
N PRO A 133 1.34 -0.34 2.08
CA PRO A 133 2.52 -0.45 2.93
C PRO A 133 2.67 -1.88 3.47
N VAL A 134 3.83 -2.50 3.22
CA VAL A 134 4.18 -3.84 3.72
C VAL A 134 5.50 -3.75 4.49
N PHE A 135 5.49 -4.16 5.75
CA PHE A 135 6.66 -4.19 6.62
C PHE A 135 6.85 -5.57 7.22
N LEU A 136 8.01 -6.17 6.99
CA LEU A 136 8.33 -7.50 7.46
C LEU A 136 9.65 -7.44 8.25
N PRO A 137 9.65 -7.75 9.56
CA PRO A 137 10.89 -7.89 10.33
C PRO A 137 11.54 -9.23 9.98
N LEU A 138 12.46 -9.21 9.02
CA LEU A 138 13.05 -10.42 8.44
C LEU A 138 14.45 -10.71 8.99
N ASN A 139 14.76 -11.99 9.13
CA ASN A 139 16.14 -12.44 9.33
C ASN A 139 16.94 -12.44 8.01
N LEU A 140 18.27 -12.57 8.09
CA LEU A 140 19.12 -12.48 6.90
C LEU A 140 18.86 -13.58 5.85
N SER A 141 18.37 -14.75 6.24
CA SER A 141 18.03 -15.82 5.30
C SER A 141 16.77 -15.49 4.51
N GLU A 142 15.78 -14.90 5.16
CA GLU A 142 14.55 -14.41 4.50
C GLU A 142 14.86 -13.22 3.59
N VAL A 143 15.71 -12.29 4.05
CA VAL A 143 16.21 -11.19 3.21
C VAL A 143 16.94 -11.74 1.99
N TYR A 144 17.77 -12.77 2.14
CA TYR A 144 18.45 -13.42 1.02
C TYR A 144 17.45 -14.00 0.00
N ALA A 145 16.39 -14.69 0.46
CA ALA A 145 15.34 -15.21 -0.41
C ALA A 145 14.58 -14.10 -1.14
N LEU A 146 14.22 -13.01 -0.46
CA LEU A 146 13.47 -11.89 -1.05
C LEU A 146 14.33 -10.91 -1.87
N THR A 147 15.65 -11.08 -1.89
CA THR A 147 16.55 -10.26 -2.70
C THR A 147 17.16 -11.05 -3.85
N ILE A 148 17.99 -12.03 -3.54
CA ILE A 148 18.68 -12.85 -4.56
C ILE A 148 17.73 -13.92 -5.10
N GLY A 149 16.98 -14.60 -4.23
CA GLY A 149 16.03 -15.65 -4.63
C GLY A 149 14.99 -15.14 -5.62
N LEU A 150 14.31 -14.03 -5.30
CA LEU A 150 13.34 -13.42 -6.22
C LEU A 150 13.93 -13.06 -7.59
N LYS A 151 15.13 -12.45 -7.64
CA LYS A 151 15.78 -12.12 -8.93
C LYS A 151 16.09 -13.37 -9.76
N LEU A 152 16.60 -14.43 -9.13
CA LEU A 152 16.91 -15.68 -9.80
C LEU A 152 15.64 -16.40 -10.28
N THR A 153 14.61 -16.48 -9.44
CA THR A 153 13.33 -17.12 -9.79
C THR A 153 12.54 -16.31 -10.81
N GLY A 154 12.70 -14.99 -10.82
CA GLY A 154 12.00 -14.10 -11.75
C GLY A 154 12.56 -14.13 -13.17
N LYS A 155 13.80 -14.56 -13.37
CA LYS A 155 14.49 -14.49 -14.67
C LYS A 155 13.73 -15.25 -15.76
N GLY A 156 13.41 -14.56 -16.86
CA GLY A 156 12.65 -15.12 -17.99
C GLY A 156 11.16 -15.29 -17.73
N THR A 157 10.63 -14.73 -16.64
CA THR A 157 9.21 -14.87 -16.27
C THR A 157 8.45 -13.55 -16.41
N ALA A 158 7.12 -13.62 -16.41
CA ALA A 158 6.25 -12.45 -16.43
C ALA A 158 6.44 -11.52 -15.21
N PHE A 159 7.11 -12.01 -14.16
CA PHE A 159 7.35 -11.29 -12.92
C PHE A 159 8.77 -10.74 -12.81
N GLU A 160 9.65 -10.98 -13.79
CA GLU A 160 11.06 -10.60 -13.74
C GLU A 160 11.25 -9.13 -13.34
N ASP A 161 10.51 -8.25 -14.00
CA ASP A 161 10.58 -6.81 -13.80
C ASP A 161 10.15 -6.41 -12.37
N VAL A 162 9.05 -6.97 -11.88
CA VAL A 162 8.54 -6.71 -10.52
C VAL A 162 9.49 -7.26 -9.47
N PHE A 163 9.95 -8.50 -9.62
CA PHE A 163 10.89 -9.13 -8.69
C PHE A 163 12.20 -8.37 -8.63
N ASN A 164 12.75 -7.96 -9.78
CA ASN A 164 13.95 -7.13 -9.82
C ASN A 164 13.78 -5.82 -9.05
N TYR A 165 12.64 -5.15 -9.20
CA TYR A 165 12.36 -3.90 -8.51
C TYR A 165 12.18 -4.11 -7.01
N VAL A 166 11.31 -5.02 -6.58
CA VAL A 166 11.05 -5.30 -5.17
C VAL A 166 12.33 -5.73 -4.45
N SER A 167 13.14 -6.60 -5.07
CA SER A 167 14.42 -7.02 -4.50
C SER A 167 15.42 -5.87 -4.35
N ASN A 168 15.48 -4.95 -5.31
CA ASN A 168 16.30 -3.73 -5.16
C ASN A 168 15.78 -2.86 -4.01
N CYS A 169 14.46 -2.69 -3.92
CA CYS A 169 13.81 -1.90 -2.87
C CYS A 169 14.06 -2.45 -1.46
N ILE A 170 14.07 -3.78 -1.30
CA ILE A 170 14.38 -4.44 -0.03
C ILE A 170 15.87 -4.26 0.30
N TYR A 171 16.76 -4.51 -0.67
CA TYR A 171 18.21 -4.34 -0.49
C TYR A 171 18.59 -2.92 -0.03
N ASP A 172 17.92 -1.90 -0.55
CA ASP A 172 18.14 -0.49 -0.22
C ASP A 172 17.70 -0.07 1.19
N GLN A 173 16.89 -0.89 1.85
CA GLN A 173 16.43 -0.65 3.22
C GLN A 173 17.34 -1.33 4.26
N LEU A 174 18.24 -2.20 3.83
CA LEU A 174 19.15 -2.90 4.72
C LEU A 174 20.22 -1.96 5.29
N SER A 175 20.69 -2.28 6.49
CA SER A 175 21.89 -1.66 7.04
C SER A 175 23.12 -1.99 6.19
N THR A 176 24.20 -1.22 6.33
CA THR A 176 25.49 -1.49 5.67
C THR A 176 25.98 -2.92 5.90
N TYR A 177 25.76 -3.45 7.11
CA TYR A 177 26.07 -4.85 7.43
C TYR A 177 25.23 -5.83 6.60
N GLY A 178 23.91 -5.64 6.57
CA GLY A 178 22.99 -6.49 5.79
C GLY A 178 23.30 -6.44 4.29
N GLN A 179 23.50 -5.24 3.74
CA GLN A 179 23.89 -5.04 2.34
C GLN A 179 25.17 -5.79 2.00
N LYS A 180 26.22 -5.67 2.83
CA LYS A 180 27.48 -6.40 2.63
C LYS A 180 27.27 -7.91 2.57
N ARG A 181 26.51 -8.47 3.51
CA ARG A 181 26.23 -9.92 3.56
C ARG A 181 25.49 -10.41 2.32
N ILE A 182 24.50 -9.66 1.85
CA ILE A 182 23.75 -10.00 0.64
C ILE A 182 24.64 -9.86 -0.60
N TYR A 183 25.38 -8.75 -0.71
CA TYR A 183 26.24 -8.47 -1.85
C TYR A 183 27.34 -9.52 -2.06
N GLU A 184 27.95 -10.03 -0.98
CA GLU A 184 28.91 -11.13 -1.05
C GLU A 184 28.32 -12.38 -1.72
N LYS A 185 27.05 -12.70 -1.45
CA LYS A 185 26.35 -13.82 -2.09
C LYS A 185 25.85 -13.49 -3.50
N ALA A 186 25.50 -12.24 -3.75
CA ALA A 186 25.07 -11.77 -5.06
C ALA A 186 26.18 -11.95 -6.10
N LYS A 187 27.43 -11.65 -5.73
CA LYS A 187 28.61 -11.90 -6.57
C LYS A 187 28.75 -13.36 -6.98
N ALA A 188 28.50 -14.29 -6.06
CA ALA A 188 28.61 -15.72 -6.33
C ALA A 188 27.48 -16.26 -7.22
N THR A 189 26.39 -15.50 -7.38
CA THR A 189 25.18 -15.90 -8.12
C THR A 189 24.93 -15.04 -9.36
N ASP A 190 25.87 -14.17 -9.73
CA ASP A 190 25.76 -13.22 -10.84
C ASP A 190 24.49 -12.33 -10.76
N VAL A 191 24.12 -11.96 -9.53
CA VAL A 191 22.98 -11.07 -9.26
C VAL A 191 23.47 -9.65 -9.02
N HIS A 192 22.82 -8.68 -9.67
CA HIS A 192 23.13 -7.26 -9.53
C HIS A 192 21.97 -6.48 -8.90
N PHE A 193 22.33 -5.50 -8.06
CA PHE A 193 21.43 -4.51 -7.49
C PHE A 193 21.69 -3.16 -8.14
N SER A 194 20.61 -2.41 -8.42
CA SER A 194 20.72 -1.10 -9.06
C SER A 194 20.76 0.02 -8.02
N ASP A 195 21.74 0.92 -8.13
CA ASP A 195 21.89 2.04 -7.20
C ASP A 195 20.91 3.21 -7.45
N HIS A 196 20.04 3.15 -8.47
CA HIS A 196 19.36 4.34 -9.03
C HIS A 196 17.83 4.21 -9.12
N HIS A 197 17.19 3.41 -8.27
CA HIS A 197 15.73 3.36 -8.26
C HIS A 197 15.14 4.51 -7.42
N LYS A 198 14.05 5.10 -7.91
CA LYS A 198 13.37 6.21 -7.23
C LYS A 198 12.65 5.67 -5.99
N LYS A 199 13.02 6.17 -4.80
CA LYS A 199 12.35 5.86 -3.53
C LYS A 199 11.07 6.67 -3.34
N ALA A 200 10.13 6.48 -4.25
CA ALA A 200 8.82 7.11 -4.20
C ALA A 200 7.77 6.12 -4.66
N TYR A 201 6.55 6.26 -4.15
CA TYR A 201 5.40 5.58 -4.71
C TYR A 201 5.28 5.86 -6.22
N ARG A 202 4.88 4.84 -6.98
CA ARG A 202 4.72 4.90 -8.43
C ARG A 202 3.31 4.43 -8.73
N TYR A 203 2.51 5.29 -9.36
CA TYR A 203 1.17 4.90 -9.79
C TYR A 203 1.28 3.84 -10.89
N GLU A 204 0.40 2.84 -10.88
CA GLU A 204 0.42 1.79 -11.90
C GLU A 204 0.27 2.37 -13.31
N GLU A 205 -0.51 3.44 -13.45
CA GLU A 205 -0.71 4.19 -14.70
C GLU A 205 0.58 4.82 -15.25
N ASP A 206 1.46 5.28 -14.35
CA ASP A 206 2.75 5.85 -14.74
C ASP A 206 3.69 4.77 -15.29
N ILE A 207 3.54 3.52 -14.85
CA ILE A 207 4.45 2.43 -15.23
C ILE A 207 4.38 2.12 -16.73
N LEU A 208 3.21 2.32 -17.33
CA LEU A 208 2.95 2.07 -18.75
C LEU A 208 3.25 3.26 -19.66
N ASN A 209 3.56 4.43 -19.11
CA ASN A 209 3.76 5.63 -19.91
C ASN A 209 5.10 5.56 -20.68
N ALA A 210 4.99 5.37 -22.00
CA ALA A 210 6.12 5.23 -22.92
C ALA A 210 7.08 6.44 -22.94
N ASN A 211 6.66 7.60 -22.42
CA ASN A 211 7.46 8.82 -22.37
C ASN A 211 8.35 8.94 -21.12
N LEU A 212 8.22 8.03 -20.15
CA LEU A 212 9.06 8.06 -18.95
C LEU A 212 10.42 7.39 -19.21
N LYS A 213 11.50 7.99 -18.66
CA LYS A 213 12.88 7.47 -18.77
C LYS A 213 13.05 6.03 -18.26
N GLN A 214 12.16 5.58 -17.38
CA GLN A 214 12.14 4.22 -16.82
C GLN A 214 11.12 3.38 -17.59
N LYS A 215 11.46 3.06 -18.85
CA LYS A 215 10.62 2.25 -19.75
C LYS A 215 10.34 0.87 -19.13
N ARG A 216 9.07 0.61 -18.81
CA ARG A 216 8.56 -0.71 -18.36
C ARG A 216 7.30 -1.11 -19.13
N SER A 217 7.23 -0.75 -20.41
CA SER A 217 6.09 -1.08 -21.29
C SER A 217 5.80 -2.58 -21.38
N GLN A 218 6.77 -3.44 -21.01
CA GLN A 218 6.64 -4.89 -20.91
C GLN A 218 6.43 -5.40 -19.47
N MET A 219 5.87 -4.61 -18.54
CA MET A 219 5.54 -5.11 -17.19
C MET A 219 4.37 -6.12 -17.24
N PHE A 220 4.64 -7.35 -17.67
CA PHE A 220 3.64 -8.40 -17.88
C PHE A 220 2.77 -8.65 -16.65
N ALA A 221 3.34 -8.58 -15.46
CA ALA A 221 2.60 -8.67 -14.20
C ALA A 221 1.43 -7.67 -14.10
N TYR A 222 1.54 -6.46 -14.67
CA TYR A 222 0.42 -5.52 -14.72
C TYR A 222 -0.71 -6.04 -15.60
N TYR A 223 -0.39 -6.50 -16.81
CA TYR A 223 -1.40 -6.99 -17.74
C TYR A 223 -2.10 -8.24 -17.19
N LEU A 224 -1.35 -9.14 -16.56
CA LEU A 224 -1.89 -10.31 -15.85
C LEU A 224 -2.82 -9.92 -14.68
N LYS A 225 -2.45 -8.90 -13.89
CA LYS A 225 -3.24 -8.44 -12.73
C LYS A 225 -4.50 -7.68 -13.16
N SER A 226 -4.36 -6.76 -14.12
CA SER A 226 -5.45 -5.85 -14.53
C SER A 226 -6.54 -6.55 -15.33
N GLY A 227 -6.20 -7.63 -16.05
CA GLY A 227 -7.11 -8.29 -16.98
C GLY A 227 -7.54 -7.39 -18.13
N ALA A 228 -6.85 -6.26 -18.35
CA ALA A 228 -7.21 -5.27 -19.37
C ALA A 228 -7.00 -5.82 -20.78
N LEU A 229 -7.79 -5.33 -21.74
CA LEU A 229 -7.60 -5.67 -23.15
C LEU A 229 -6.27 -5.11 -23.64
N CYS A 230 -5.47 -5.94 -24.29
CA CYS A 230 -4.16 -5.55 -24.80
C CYS A 230 -3.91 -6.10 -26.21
N GLU A 231 -3.01 -5.43 -26.92
CA GLU A 231 -2.46 -5.88 -28.19
C GLU A 231 -1.00 -6.29 -27.97
N ILE A 232 -0.65 -7.48 -28.44
CA ILE A 232 0.68 -8.07 -28.33
C ILE A 232 1.25 -8.28 -29.72
N GLU A 233 2.43 -7.73 -29.95
CA GLU A 233 3.25 -8.00 -31.11
C GLU A 233 4.33 -9.00 -30.72
N TYR A 234 4.42 -10.12 -31.43
CA TYR A 234 5.35 -11.20 -31.10
C TYR A 234 5.93 -11.85 -32.35
N ASP A 235 7.15 -12.36 -32.20
CA ASP A 235 7.90 -13.02 -33.26
C ASP A 235 7.47 -14.50 -33.39
N THR A 236 7.32 -14.97 -34.63
CA THR A 236 7.00 -16.35 -34.95
C THR A 236 7.88 -16.84 -36.10
N ALA A 237 7.93 -18.16 -36.33
CA ALA A 237 8.68 -18.72 -37.45
C ALA A 237 8.23 -18.19 -38.83
N GLU A 238 7.00 -17.68 -38.94
CA GLU A 238 6.42 -17.12 -40.17
C GLU A 238 6.53 -15.59 -40.24
N GLY A 239 7.18 -14.96 -39.26
CA GLY A 239 7.32 -13.52 -39.11
C GLY A 239 6.53 -12.95 -37.93
N ILE A 240 6.50 -11.61 -37.86
CA ILE A 240 5.85 -10.89 -36.77
C ILE A 240 4.33 -11.02 -36.88
N ARG A 241 3.70 -11.41 -35.79
CA ARG A 241 2.23 -11.48 -35.66
C ARG A 241 1.73 -10.53 -34.60
N MET A 242 0.46 -10.15 -34.72
CA MET A 242 -0.26 -9.41 -33.69
C MET A 242 -1.48 -10.20 -33.22
N VAL A 243 -1.75 -10.11 -31.91
CA VAL A 243 -2.96 -10.67 -31.30
C VAL A 243 -3.54 -9.66 -30.32
N THR A 244 -4.86 -9.57 -30.27
CA THR A 244 -5.58 -8.71 -29.33
C THR A 244 -6.42 -9.57 -28.40
N GLY A 245 -6.30 -9.34 -27.10
CA GLY A 245 -7.06 -10.07 -26.10
C GLY A 245 -6.64 -9.73 -24.67
N ARG A 246 -7.27 -10.41 -23.72
CA ARG A 246 -6.90 -10.39 -22.29
C ARG A 246 -5.85 -11.48 -22.04
N VAL A 247 -4.88 -11.17 -21.18
CA VAL A 247 -3.75 -12.07 -20.92
C VAL A 247 -3.86 -12.77 -19.58
N ASP A 248 -3.55 -14.06 -19.60
CA ASP A 248 -3.33 -14.89 -18.43
C ASP A 248 -2.01 -15.65 -18.56
N LEU A 249 -1.58 -16.32 -17.49
CA LEU A 249 -0.51 -17.32 -17.62
C LEU A 249 -1.04 -18.55 -18.36
N ALA A 250 -0.24 -19.09 -19.28
CA ALA A 250 -0.56 -20.37 -19.89
C ALA A 250 -0.59 -21.47 -18.82
N LYS A 251 -1.45 -22.47 -19.02
CA LYS A 251 -1.69 -23.54 -18.04
C LYS A 251 -1.68 -24.90 -18.72
N ASP A 252 -0.98 -25.85 -18.12
CA ASP A 252 -1.09 -27.28 -18.42
C ASP A 252 -1.76 -27.99 -17.24
N ASN A 253 -2.72 -28.86 -17.56
CA ASN A 253 -3.46 -29.65 -16.58
C ASN A 253 -2.56 -30.53 -15.70
N LYS A 254 -1.35 -30.86 -16.13
CA LYS A 254 -0.38 -31.65 -15.35
C LYS A 254 0.69 -30.82 -14.64
N ASN A 255 1.12 -29.71 -15.25
CA ASN A 255 2.30 -28.96 -14.82
C ASN A 255 1.98 -27.59 -14.18
N GLY A 256 0.71 -27.23 -14.06
CA GLY A 256 0.30 -25.96 -13.47
C GLY A 256 0.49 -24.80 -14.44
N PHE A 257 0.93 -23.64 -13.94
CA PHE A 257 1.09 -22.42 -14.73
C PHE A 257 2.51 -22.28 -15.29
N PHE A 258 2.61 -21.90 -16.56
CA PHE A 258 3.86 -21.49 -17.19
C PHE A 258 4.06 -19.99 -16.98
N VAL A 259 4.96 -19.63 -16.06
CA VAL A 259 5.26 -18.23 -15.73
C VAL A 259 6.02 -17.49 -16.82
N ASN A 260 6.51 -18.20 -17.84
CA ASN A 260 7.24 -17.68 -18.99
C ASN A 260 6.42 -17.66 -20.29
N ARG A 261 5.11 -17.93 -20.22
CA ARG A 261 4.22 -17.98 -21.39
C ARG A 261 2.88 -17.34 -21.08
N LEU A 262 2.43 -16.49 -21.98
CA LEU A 262 1.12 -15.85 -21.91
C LEU A 262 0.10 -16.63 -22.71
N ARG A 263 -1.12 -16.71 -22.20
CA ARG A 263 -2.31 -17.13 -22.91
C ARG A 263 -3.14 -15.90 -23.21
N VAL A 264 -3.46 -15.68 -24.48
CA VAL A 264 -4.27 -14.55 -24.93
C VAL A 264 -5.67 -15.05 -25.25
N THR A 265 -6.67 -14.44 -24.65
CA THR A 265 -8.08 -14.79 -24.84
C THR A 265 -8.90 -13.61 -25.33
N ASN A 266 -9.79 -13.84 -26.29
CA ASN A 266 -10.75 -12.86 -26.77
C ASN A 266 -12.14 -13.50 -26.85
N HIS A 267 -13.17 -12.81 -26.37
CA HIS A 267 -14.55 -13.32 -26.29
C HIS A 267 -14.68 -14.77 -25.74
N GLY A 268 -13.82 -15.15 -24.79
CA GLY A 268 -13.81 -16.48 -24.18
C GLY A 268 -13.11 -17.58 -24.99
N GLN A 269 -12.54 -17.26 -26.15
CA GLN A 269 -11.77 -18.17 -26.98
C GLN A 269 -10.27 -17.88 -26.84
N VAL A 270 -9.45 -18.93 -26.95
CA VAL A 270 -7.99 -18.79 -26.94
C VAL A 270 -7.54 -18.38 -28.33
N GLU A 271 -6.94 -17.20 -28.42
CA GLU A 271 -6.44 -16.65 -29.69
C GLU A 271 -4.98 -17.05 -29.92
N ALA A 272 -4.16 -17.06 -28.85
CA ALA A 272 -2.75 -17.40 -28.95
C ALA A 272 -2.17 -17.85 -27.59
N GLU A 273 -1.10 -18.64 -27.65
CA GLU A 273 -0.13 -18.77 -26.57
C GLU A 273 1.21 -18.21 -27.04
N VAL A 274 1.82 -17.34 -26.24
CA VAL A 274 3.01 -16.57 -26.63
C VAL A 274 4.08 -16.72 -25.56
N ASP A 275 5.24 -17.27 -25.94
CA ASP A 275 6.41 -17.29 -25.06
C ASP A 275 6.94 -15.86 -24.85
N LEU A 276 7.29 -15.52 -23.61
CA LEU A 276 7.66 -14.14 -23.26
C LEU A 276 8.92 -13.65 -23.98
N ASP A 277 9.86 -14.54 -24.31
CA ASP A 277 11.07 -14.20 -25.06
C ASP A 277 10.78 -13.83 -26.53
N LYS A 278 9.57 -14.11 -27.01
CA LYS A 278 9.09 -13.75 -28.35
C LYS A 278 8.28 -12.46 -28.38
N VAL A 279 7.89 -11.92 -27.23
CA VAL A 279 7.11 -10.68 -27.18
C VAL A 279 8.00 -9.49 -27.52
N LEU A 280 7.63 -8.77 -28.58
CA LEU A 280 8.29 -7.54 -29.01
C LEU A 280 7.67 -6.34 -28.28
N THR A 281 6.34 -6.23 -28.32
CA THR A 281 5.60 -5.15 -27.65
C THR A 281 4.29 -5.67 -27.07
N ILE A 282 3.83 -5.01 -25.99
CA ILE A 282 2.51 -5.19 -25.40
C ILE A 282 1.99 -3.82 -25.00
N LYS A 283 0.73 -3.51 -25.32
CA LYS A 283 0.10 -2.22 -25.00
C LYS A 283 -1.38 -2.36 -24.72
N LEU A 284 -1.90 -1.48 -23.88
CA LEU A 284 -3.34 -1.40 -23.62
C LEU A 284 -4.10 -0.96 -24.87
N VAL A 285 -5.26 -1.57 -25.08
CA VAL A 285 -6.23 -1.19 -26.11
C VAL A 285 -7.44 -0.60 -25.40
N LYS A 286 -7.97 0.52 -25.91
CA LYS A 286 -9.24 1.04 -25.43
C LYS A 286 -10.34 0.05 -25.82
N ASP A 287 -11.08 -0.47 -24.85
CA ASP A 287 -12.35 -1.13 -25.13
C ASP A 287 -13.21 -0.11 -25.91
N ARG A 288 -13.53 -0.45 -27.17
CA ARG A 288 -14.53 0.29 -27.92
C ARG A 288 -15.87 -0.26 -27.45
N ASP A 289 -16.44 0.39 -26.45
CA ASP A 289 -17.89 0.32 -26.20
C ASP A 289 -18.66 0.89 -27.41
#